data_AF-A0A920BYD1-F1
#
_entry.id   AF-A0A920BYD1-F1
#
_cell.length_a   1.000
_cell.length_b   1.000
_cell.length_c   1.000
_cell.angle_alpha   90.00
_cell.angle_beta   90.00
_cell.angle_gamma   90.00
#
_symmetry.space_group_name_H-M   'P 1'
#
loop_
_entity.id
_entity.type
_entity.pdbx_description
1 polymer ?
#
loop_
_entity_poly.entity_id
_entity_poly.type
_entity_poly.pdbx_seq_one_letter_code
_entity_poly.pdbx_strand_id
1 'polypeptide(L)'
;MNSPVIGFAHKPSVANLSIETMEFTWIPKMDKSHIIFEQIDNVNGFDYYYYKDILIIPDPIPVSTSNQHKSIIINDLEIECTGSFVVFFHFNLIKGVIYADSLTFPEYILLKNNIECC
;
A
#
# COMPACT_ATOMS: atom_id res chain seq x y z
N MET A 1 12.37 -9.92 17.78
CA MET A 1 10.90 -9.83 17.74
C MET A 1 10.47 -10.44 16.43
N ASN A 2 9.50 -11.36 16.42
CA ASN A 2 9.00 -11.91 15.16
C ASN A 2 8.26 -10.79 14.42
N SER A 3 8.59 -10.57 13.15
CA SER A 3 7.80 -9.69 12.28
C SER A 3 6.36 -10.19 12.24
N PRO A 4 5.34 -9.32 12.36
CA PRO A 4 3.97 -9.76 12.33
C PRO A 4 3.64 -10.37 10.97
N VAL A 5 2.81 -11.41 10.98
CA VAL A 5 2.37 -12.08 9.75
C VAL A 5 1.27 -11.23 9.11
N ILE A 6 1.43 -10.90 7.83
CA ILE A 6 0.41 -10.25 7.01
C ILE A 6 -0.25 -11.31 6.14
N GLY A 7 -1.56 -11.46 6.26
CA GLY A 7 -2.37 -12.29 5.39
C GLY A 7 -3.24 -11.42 4.49
N PHE A 8 -3.23 -11.69 3.19
CA PHE A 8 -4.06 -10.97 2.22
C PHE A 8 -5.36 -11.71 1.96
N ALA A 9 -6.47 -10.97 1.87
CA ALA A 9 -7.76 -11.52 1.49
C ALA A 9 -7.72 -12.13 0.08
N HIS A 10 -8.66 -13.02 -0.22
CA HIS A 10 -8.80 -13.56 -1.57
C HIS A 10 -9.53 -12.55 -2.46
N LYS A 11 -8.77 -11.90 -3.35
CA LYS A 11 -9.25 -10.87 -4.30
C LYS A 11 -9.74 -9.56 -3.65
N PRO A 12 -8.91 -8.87 -2.86
CA PRO A 12 -9.30 -7.59 -2.26
C PRO A 12 -9.53 -6.52 -3.34
N SER A 13 -10.38 -5.55 -3.04
CA SER A 13 -10.42 -4.29 -3.80
C SER A 13 -9.57 -3.25 -3.09
N VAL A 14 -8.61 -2.66 -3.79
CA VAL A 14 -7.57 -1.82 -3.18
C VAL A 14 -7.50 -0.47 -3.86
N ALA A 15 -6.91 0.51 -3.18
CA ALA A 15 -6.45 1.71 -3.86
C ALA A 15 -4.96 1.59 -4.20
N ASN A 16 -4.56 2.19 -5.32
CA ASN A 16 -3.19 2.22 -5.77
C ASN A 16 -2.81 3.65 -6.17
N LEU A 17 -1.72 4.16 -5.61
CA LEU A 17 -1.10 5.41 -6.02
C LEU A 17 0.11 5.09 -6.89
N SER A 18 0.09 5.54 -8.14
CA SER A 18 1.29 5.54 -8.99
C SER A 18 2.24 6.66 -8.57
N ILE A 19 3.49 6.34 -8.25
CA ILE A 19 4.51 7.32 -7.81
C ILE A 19 5.12 8.08 -9.00
N GLU A 20 5.00 7.55 -10.20
CA GLU A 20 5.41 8.27 -11.41
C GLU A 20 4.38 9.33 -11.79
N THR A 21 3.10 8.95 -11.86
CA THR A 21 2.03 9.80 -12.40
C THR A 21 1.21 10.53 -11.33
N MET A 22 1.36 10.16 -10.06
CA MET A 22 0.49 10.57 -8.95
C MET A 22 -0.98 10.23 -9.15
N GLU A 23 -1.26 9.27 -10.04
CA GLU A 23 -2.62 8.83 -10.30
C GLU A 23 -3.09 7.89 -9.18
N PHE A 24 -4.22 8.24 -8.56
CA PHE A 24 -4.84 7.47 -7.49
C PHE A 24 -6.02 6.65 -8.02
N THR A 25 -5.79 5.35 -8.23
CA THR A 25 -6.73 4.44 -8.89
C THR A 25 -7.33 3.43 -7.91
N TRP A 26 -8.53 2.95 -8.25
CA TRP A 26 -9.19 1.85 -7.55
C TRP A 26 -9.02 0.57 -8.37
N ILE A 27 -8.48 -0.48 -7.76
CA ILE A 27 -8.28 -1.78 -8.39
C ILE A 27 -9.27 -2.77 -7.77
N PRO A 28 -10.37 -3.12 -8.47
CA PRO A 28 -11.36 -4.04 -7.93
C PRO A 28 -10.87 -5.49 -8.04
N LYS A 29 -11.10 -6.29 -6.99
CA LYS A 29 -10.92 -7.75 -6.98
C LYS A 29 -9.52 -8.20 -7.47
N MET A 30 -8.48 -7.53 -7.00
CA MET A 30 -7.08 -7.81 -7.31
C MET A 30 -6.69 -9.21 -6.88
N ASP A 31 -6.42 -10.12 -7.80
CA ASP A 31 -5.98 -11.48 -7.45
C ASP A 31 -4.46 -11.59 -7.37
N LYS A 32 -3.99 -12.75 -6.88
CA LYS A 32 -2.56 -13.04 -6.62
C LYS A 32 -1.64 -12.93 -7.83
N SER A 33 -2.17 -12.88 -9.06
CA SER A 33 -1.36 -12.72 -10.27
C SER A 33 -1.11 -11.26 -10.63
N HIS A 34 -1.72 -10.33 -9.90
CA HIS A 34 -1.52 -8.91 -10.11
C HIS A 34 -0.09 -8.51 -9.76
N ILE A 35 0.50 -7.61 -10.55
CA ILE A 35 1.90 -7.16 -10.44
C ILE A 35 2.27 -6.67 -9.03
N ILE A 36 1.31 -6.07 -8.31
CA ILE A 36 1.50 -5.62 -6.92
C ILE A 36 1.89 -6.80 -6.01
N PHE A 37 1.19 -7.93 -6.10
CA PHE A 37 1.52 -9.10 -5.29
C PHE A 37 2.81 -9.76 -5.77
N GLU A 38 3.05 -9.81 -7.07
CA GLU A 38 4.30 -10.33 -7.62
C GLU A 38 5.51 -9.57 -7.05
N GLN A 39 5.45 -8.24 -6.98
CA GLN A 39 6.54 -7.43 -6.43
C GLN A 39 6.71 -7.61 -4.92
N ILE A 40 5.61 -7.68 -4.16
CA ILE A 40 5.62 -7.96 -2.72
C ILE A 40 6.23 -9.35 -2.43
N ASP A 41 5.90 -10.36 -3.24
CA ASP A 41 6.40 -11.73 -3.09
C ASP A 41 7.88 -11.90 -3.51
N ASN A 42 8.43 -10.96 -4.30
CA ASN A 42 9.80 -11.01 -4.80
C ASN A 42 10.87 -10.58 -3.78
N VAL A 43 10.47 -10.06 -2.62
CA VAL A 43 11.39 -9.54 -1.59
C VAL A 43 11.28 -10.34 -0.29
N ASN A 44 12.39 -10.43 0.45
CA ASN A 44 12.44 -11.12 1.74
C ASN A 44 12.04 -10.19 2.91
N GLY A 45 10.89 -9.54 2.76
CA GLY A 45 10.37 -8.49 3.64
C GLY A 45 10.18 -7.16 2.93
N PHE A 46 9.18 -6.40 3.38
CA PHE A 46 8.82 -5.08 2.85
C PHE A 46 8.36 -4.18 4.00
N ASP A 47 8.49 -2.87 3.81
CA ASP A 47 7.98 -1.87 4.76
C ASP A 47 6.47 -1.72 4.62
N TYR A 48 5.81 -1.41 5.73
CA TYR A 48 4.39 -1.11 5.75
C TYR A 48 4.07 -0.12 6.88
N TYR A 49 2.98 0.61 6.69
CA TYR A 49 2.55 1.68 7.58
C TYR A 49 1.06 1.56 7.87
N TYR A 50 0.62 2.29 8.90
CA TYR A 50 -0.78 2.35 9.29
C TYR A 50 -1.28 3.78 9.34
N TYR A 51 -2.49 3.98 8.82
CA TYR A 51 -3.25 5.19 9.05
C TYR A 51 -4.71 4.81 9.32
N LYS A 52 -5.14 4.96 10.58
CA LYS A 52 -6.44 4.43 11.06
C LYS A 52 -6.54 2.92 10.78
N ASP A 53 -7.58 2.47 10.09
CA ASP A 53 -7.81 1.08 9.71
C ASP A 53 -7.25 0.74 8.31
N ILE A 54 -6.32 1.56 7.79
CA ILE A 54 -5.70 1.40 6.47
C ILE A 54 -4.27 0.90 6.64
N LEU A 55 -3.96 -0.23 5.99
CA LEU A 55 -2.61 -0.75 5.81
C LEU A 55 -2.06 -0.19 4.50
N ILE A 56 -0.86 0.37 4.57
CA ILE A 56 -0.21 1.05 3.47
C ILE A 56 1.10 0.32 3.18
N ILE A 57 1.29 -0.10 1.94
CA ILE A 57 2.48 -0.84 1.51
C ILE A 57 3.08 -0.10 0.31
N PRO A 58 4.22 0.59 0.46
CA PRO A 58 4.97 1.07 -0.69
C PRO A 58 5.55 -0.11 -1.48
N ASP A 59 5.71 0.09 -2.78
CA ASP A 59 6.42 -0.87 -3.65
C ASP A 59 7.85 -1.07 -3.13
N PRO A 60 8.21 -2.30 -2.71
CA PRO A 60 9.50 -2.59 -2.10
C PRO A 60 10.64 -2.69 -3.13
N ILE A 61 10.36 -2.66 -4.43
CA ILE A 61 11.36 -2.79 -5.48
C ILE A 61 11.79 -1.40 -5.96
N PRO A 62 13.07 -1.00 -5.74
CA PRO A 62 13.54 0.30 -6.17
C PRO A 62 13.49 0.47 -7.69
N VAL A 63 12.94 1.59 -8.15
CA VAL A 63 12.98 1.97 -9.57
C VAL A 63 14.20 2.85 -9.87
N SER A 64 14.83 2.64 -11.03
CA SER A 64 16.10 3.27 -11.43
C SER A 64 15.98 4.74 -11.87
N THR A 65 14.81 5.35 -11.73
CA THR A 65 14.50 6.68 -12.28
C THR A 65 14.68 7.80 -11.25
N SER A 66 14.59 9.05 -11.71
CA SER A 66 14.64 10.30 -10.93
C SER A 66 13.60 10.45 -9.80
N ASN A 67 12.80 9.41 -9.56
CA ASN A 67 11.85 9.31 -8.46
C ASN A 67 12.49 8.75 -7.18
N GLN A 68 13.78 8.41 -7.20
CA GLN A 68 14.56 8.14 -5.99
C GLN A 68 14.36 9.29 -4.99
N HIS A 69 13.81 8.96 -3.82
CA HIS A 69 13.51 9.85 -2.69
C HIS A 69 12.19 10.65 -2.75
N LYS A 70 11.21 10.22 -3.55
CA LYS A 70 9.84 10.74 -3.36
C LYS A 70 9.27 10.24 -2.04
N SER A 71 8.59 11.12 -1.32
CA SER A 71 7.76 10.73 -0.19
C SER A 71 6.32 11.16 -0.44
N ILE A 72 5.39 10.39 0.11
CA ILE A 72 4.00 10.82 0.23
C ILE A 72 3.70 11.14 1.67
N ILE A 73 2.88 12.15 1.87
CA ILE A 73 2.40 12.55 3.18
C ILE A 73 0.90 12.26 3.24
N ILE A 74 0.47 11.58 4.29
CA ILE A 74 -0.93 11.33 4.62
C ILE A 74 -1.20 11.94 5.99
N ASN A 75 -1.65 13.20 5.98
CA ASN A 75 -1.67 14.07 7.17
C ASN A 75 -0.27 14.30 7.75
N ASP A 76 0.09 13.64 8.86
CA ASP A 76 1.40 13.76 9.52
C ASP A 76 2.27 12.49 9.31
N LEU A 77 1.76 11.51 8.56
CA LEU A 77 2.49 10.28 8.24
C LEU A 77 3.24 10.48 6.93
N GLU A 78 4.56 10.55 7.01
CA GLU A 78 5.45 10.53 5.85
C GLU A 78 5.84 9.08 5.51
N ILE A 79 5.76 8.74 4.22
CA ILE A 79 6.04 7.42 3.67
C ILE A 79 7.06 7.59 2.55
N GLU A 80 8.24 7.02 2.73
CA GLU A 80 9.25 6.98 1.68
C GLU A 80 8.84 5.99 0.58
N CYS A 81 8.91 6.45 -0.67
CA CYS A 81 8.53 5.67 -1.85
C CYS A 81 9.78 5.33 -2.66
N THR A 82 10.28 4.11 -2.49
CA THR A 82 11.44 3.62 -3.26
C THR A 82 11.05 3.05 -4.62
N GLY A 83 9.84 2.51 -4.74
CA GLY A 83 9.35 1.86 -5.95
C GLY A 83 8.34 2.68 -6.75
N SER A 84 7.55 1.97 -7.55
CA SER A 84 6.65 2.51 -8.57
C SER A 84 5.25 2.87 -8.06
N PHE A 85 4.83 2.29 -6.93
CA PHE A 85 3.50 2.52 -6.38
C PHE A 85 3.45 2.53 -4.85
N VAL A 86 2.31 2.94 -4.31
CA VAL A 86 1.86 2.65 -2.94
C VAL A 86 0.47 2.05 -3.00
N VAL A 87 0.27 0.89 -2.37
CA VAL A 87 -1.02 0.19 -2.32
C VAL A 87 -1.64 0.29 -0.92
N PHE A 88 -2.97 0.40 -0.90
CA PHE A 88 -3.75 0.65 0.30
C PHE A 88 -4.83 -0.43 0.48
N PHE A 89 -4.84 -1.04 1.66
CA PHE A 89 -5.80 -2.06 2.08
C PHE A 89 -6.54 -1.58 3.33
N HIS A 90 -7.78 -2.03 3.52
CA HIS A 90 -8.33 -2.05 4.87
C HIS A 90 -7.59 -3.14 5.65
N PHE A 91 -7.38 -2.96 6.96
CA PHE A 91 -6.83 -4.04 7.77
C PHE A 91 -7.58 -4.28 9.07
N ASN A 92 -7.50 -5.52 9.52
CA ASN A 92 -7.92 -5.92 10.85
C ASN A 92 -6.78 -6.67 11.55
N LEU A 93 -6.59 -6.43 12.84
CA LEU A 93 -5.64 -7.19 13.65
C LEU A 93 -6.37 -8.32 14.38
N ILE A 94 -6.14 -9.57 13.97
CA ILE A 94 -6.78 -10.75 14.55
C ILE A 94 -5.71 -11.65 15.14
N LYS A 95 -5.69 -11.79 16.47
CA LYS A 95 -4.76 -12.67 17.19
C LYS A 95 -3.28 -12.45 16.82
N GLY A 96 -2.89 -11.20 16.58
CA GLY A 96 -1.52 -10.83 16.20
C GLY A 96 -1.17 -11.02 14.72
N VAL A 97 -2.15 -11.37 13.87
CA VAL A 97 -2.01 -11.42 12.41
C VAL A 97 -2.70 -10.19 11.82
N ILE A 98 -2.01 -9.51 10.90
CA ILE A 98 -2.56 -8.38 10.15
C ILE A 98 -3.30 -8.97 8.95
N TYR A 99 -4.61 -8.77 8.89
CA TYR A 99 -5.43 -9.23 7.78
C TYR A 99 -5.71 -8.06 6.83
N ALA A 100 -5.05 -8.05 5.67
CA ALA A 100 -5.20 -7.04 4.63
C ALA A 100 -6.38 -7.40 3.72
N ASP A 101 -7.46 -6.66 3.83
CA ASP A 101 -8.74 -6.87 3.14
C ASP A 101 -9.04 -5.72 2.17
N SER A 102 -10.20 -5.81 1.51
CA SER A 102 -10.72 -4.80 0.62
C SER A 102 -10.86 -3.48 1.34
N LEU A 103 -10.24 -2.45 0.78
CA LEU A 103 -10.48 -1.08 1.17
C LEU A 103 -11.99 -0.78 1.06
N THR A 104 -12.51 0.05 1.93
CA THR A 104 -13.88 0.53 1.87
C THR A 104 -13.96 1.82 1.04
N PHE A 105 -15.15 2.13 0.52
CA PHE A 105 -15.34 3.37 -0.23
C PHE A 105 -15.06 4.64 0.61
N PRO A 106 -15.49 4.73 1.90
CA PRO A 106 -15.10 5.85 2.76
C PRO A 106 -13.59 6.01 2.92
N GLU A 107 -12.84 4.91 3.09
CA GLU A 107 -11.37 4.94 3.18
C GLU A 107 -10.73 5.41 1.87
N TYR A 108 -11.25 4.97 0.71
CA TYR A 108 -10.78 5.47 -0.59
C TYR A 108 -10.94 6.99 -0.72
N ILE A 109 -12.11 7.52 -0.35
CA ILE A 109 -12.36 8.97 -0.40
C ILE A 109 -11.49 9.71 0.60
N LEU A 110 -11.29 9.15 1.80
CA LEU A 110 -10.38 9.70 2.80
C LEU A 110 -8.96 9.82 2.24
N LEU A 111 -8.41 8.75 1.67
CA LEU A 111 -7.06 8.77 1.08
C LEU A 111 -6.96 9.77 -0.07
N LYS A 112 -7.92 9.72 -1.00
CA LYS A 112 -7.92 10.59 -2.18
C LYS A 112 -7.88 12.08 -1.84
N ASN A 113 -8.44 12.47 -0.71
CA ASN A 113 -8.51 13.87 -0.29
C ASN A 113 -7.33 14.32 0.60
N ASN A 114 -6.50 13.39 1.08
CA ASN A 114 -5.48 13.68 2.11
C ASN A 114 -4.07 13.16 1.77
N ILE A 115 -3.85 12.64 0.56
CA ILE A 115 -2.52 12.28 0.07
C ILE A 115 -1.90 13.51 -0.60
N GLU A 116 -0.72 13.88 -0.12
CA GLU A 116 0.13 14.93 -0.70
C GLU A 116 1.47 14.32 -1.14
N CYS A 117 2.05 14.84 -2.22
CA CYS A 117 3.39 14.43 -2.67
C CYS A 117 4.40 15.52 -2.31
N CYS A 118 5.57 15.09 -1.83
CA CYS A 118 6.73 15.95 -1.58
C CYS A 118 7.88 15.67 -2.55
#